data_AF-A0A970MCS1-F1
#
_entry.id   AF-A0A970MCS1-F1
#
_cell.length_a   1.000
_cell.length_b   1.000
_cell.length_c   1.000
_cell.angle_alpha   90.00
_cell.angle_beta   90.00
_cell.angle_gamma   90.00
#
_symmetry.space_group_name_H-M   'P 1'
#
loop_
_entity.id
_entity.type
_entity.pdbx_description
1 polymer ?
#
loop_
_entity_poly.entity_id
_entity_poly.type
_entity_poly.pdbx_seq_one_letter_code
_entity_poly.pdbx_strand_id
1 'polypeptide(L)'
;DILKTVDTSKLESLVNTNTLTKDRLKLIKDYEYKVKRMELDRAKKNSEAEEARRLMDQFKKEDFILIPDSKGNELRTENPESYYNILAETAITSSVEATNLQHEIDYYNKEIERLVSVAERINTQLIQEADQLIEAIKTKLVDLITITNQTIEDYYDYKYGTSIRQVAPAEMVTGMNVMMNMAIALVIGLMAGAFAVFIIHYRNSTDTEVMKPKESEK
;
A
#
# COMPACT_ATOMS: atom_id res chain seq x y z
N ASP A 1 5.43 0.84 -21.47
CA ASP A 1 6.03 2.00 -22.16
C ASP A 1 5.08 2.86 -22.99
N ILE A 2 4.23 2.32 -23.86
CA ILE A 2 3.31 3.13 -24.70
C ILE A 2 2.36 4.03 -23.86
N LEU A 3 1.93 3.55 -22.69
CA LEU A 3 1.07 4.27 -21.74
C LEU A 3 1.69 5.50 -21.08
N LYS A 4 2.99 5.46 -20.78
CA LYS A 4 3.68 6.54 -20.06
C LYS A 4 4.07 7.70 -20.97
N THR A 5 4.13 7.48 -22.28
CA THR A 5 4.81 8.41 -23.19
C THR A 5 3.95 8.91 -24.34
N VAL A 6 2.91 8.19 -24.78
CA VAL A 6 2.11 8.63 -25.94
C VAL A 6 0.77 9.22 -25.50
N ASP A 7 -0.01 8.48 -24.71
CA ASP A 7 -1.35 8.90 -24.30
C ASP A 7 -1.29 10.08 -23.32
N THR A 8 -0.37 10.03 -22.36
CA THR A 8 -0.09 11.10 -21.40
C THR A 8 0.46 12.36 -22.09
N SER A 9 1.42 12.23 -23.00
CA SER A 9 1.97 13.37 -23.76
C SER A 9 0.93 13.98 -24.70
N LYS A 10 0.02 13.18 -25.25
CA LYS A 10 -1.08 13.68 -26.09
C LYS A 10 -2.10 14.47 -25.26
N LEU A 11 -2.46 13.96 -24.08
CA LEU A 11 -3.31 14.69 -23.14
C LEU A 11 -2.63 15.98 -22.66
N GLU A 12 -1.36 15.91 -22.28
CA GLU A 12 -0.56 17.06 -21.87
C GLU A 12 -0.50 18.11 -22.98
N SER A 13 -0.23 17.70 -24.22
CA SER A 13 -0.24 18.61 -25.38
C SER A 13 -1.61 19.23 -25.60
N LEU A 14 -2.70 18.47 -25.49
CA LEU A 14 -4.06 18.97 -25.71
C LEU A 14 -4.48 19.96 -24.62
N VAL A 15 -4.15 19.67 -23.36
CA VAL A 15 -4.41 20.54 -22.19
C VAL A 15 -3.54 21.79 -22.22
N ASN A 16 -2.24 21.66 -22.50
CA ASN A 16 -1.30 22.77 -22.53
C ASN A 16 -1.53 23.67 -23.75
N THR A 17 -1.76 23.12 -24.94
CA THR A 17 -1.97 23.93 -26.16
C THR A 17 -3.26 24.75 -26.09
N ASN A 18 -4.31 24.20 -25.46
CA ASN A 18 -5.63 24.83 -25.45
C ASN A 18 -6.03 25.43 -24.10
N THR A 19 -5.14 25.36 -23.10
CA THR A 19 -5.39 25.92 -21.76
C THR A 19 -6.69 25.39 -21.16
N LEU A 20 -6.96 24.10 -21.36
CA LEU A 20 -8.23 23.49 -21.01
C LEU A 20 -8.29 23.30 -19.50
N THR A 21 -9.16 24.07 -18.85
CA THR A 21 -9.43 23.93 -17.43
C THR A 21 -10.93 23.98 -17.19
N LYS A 22 -11.42 23.07 -16.33
CA LYS A 22 -12.84 23.03 -15.94
C LYS A 22 -13.24 24.27 -15.15
N ASP A 23 -12.29 24.86 -14.42
CA ASP A 23 -12.46 26.09 -13.65
C ASP A 23 -11.14 26.88 -13.62
N ARG A 24 -11.04 27.86 -14.51
CA ARG A 24 -9.84 28.69 -14.68
C ARG A 24 -9.55 29.53 -13.44
N LEU A 25 -10.57 30.12 -12.83
CA LEU A 25 -10.40 30.99 -11.68
C LEU A 25 -9.92 30.20 -10.47
N LYS A 26 -10.48 29.00 -10.26
CA LYS A 26 -10.01 28.10 -9.20
C LYS A 26 -8.59 27.62 -9.41
N LEU A 27 -8.21 27.30 -10.66
CA LEU A 27 -6.85 26.85 -10.98
C LEU A 27 -5.82 27.96 -10.77
N ILE A 28 -6.11 29.18 -11.26
CA ILE A 28 -5.25 30.35 -11.01
C ILE A 28 -5.07 30.57 -9.51
N LYS A 29 -6.16 30.55 -8.74
CA LYS A 29 -6.12 30.76 -7.29
C LYS A 29 -5.32 29.67 -6.55
N ASP A 30 -5.36 28.43 -7.01
CA ASP A 30 -4.54 27.34 -6.46
C ASP A 30 -3.05 27.56 -6.75
N TYR A 31 -2.71 27.99 -7.98
CA TYR A 31 -1.33 28.33 -8.33
C TYR A 31 -0.82 29.56 -7.57
N GLU A 32 -1.62 30.62 -7.43
CA GLU A 32 -1.27 31.78 -6.60
C GLU A 32 -1.00 31.39 -5.15
N TYR A 33 -1.83 30.50 -4.58
CA TYR A 33 -1.62 29.99 -3.23
C TYR A 33 -0.32 29.18 -3.11
N LYS A 34 -0.02 28.32 -4.10
CA LYS A 34 1.24 27.58 -4.16
C LYS A 34 2.45 28.50 -4.26
N VAL A 35 2.41 29.48 -5.16
CA VAL A 35 3.45 30.51 -5.30
C VAL A 35 3.68 31.21 -3.96
N LYS A 36 2.62 31.69 -3.30
CA LYS A 36 2.73 32.38 -2.01
C LYS A 36 3.37 31.50 -0.93
N ARG A 37 3.05 30.21 -0.89
CA ARG A 37 3.71 29.26 0.02
C ARG A 37 5.19 29.07 -0.31
N MET A 38 5.50 28.85 -1.59
CA MET A 38 6.88 28.68 -2.06
C MET A 38 7.71 29.93 -1.82
N GLU A 39 7.14 31.13 -1.95
CA GLU A 39 7.82 32.40 -1.63
C GLU A 39 8.19 32.50 -0.15
N LEU A 40 7.28 32.08 0.75
CA LEU A 40 7.54 32.02 2.17
C LEU A 40 8.66 31.03 2.50
N ASP A 41 8.63 29.84 1.88
CA ASP A 41 9.66 28.82 2.11
C ASP A 41 11.01 29.24 1.50
N ARG A 42 11.02 29.88 0.33
CA ARG A 42 12.21 30.49 -0.27
C ARG A 42 12.82 31.54 0.65
N ALA A 43 11.98 32.41 1.23
CA ALA A 43 12.44 33.45 2.16
C ALA A 43 13.09 32.86 3.41
N LYS A 44 12.52 31.78 3.97
CA LYS A 44 13.13 31.06 5.09
C LYS A 44 14.50 30.49 4.71
N LYS A 45 14.60 29.81 3.56
CA LYS A 45 15.85 29.21 3.08
C LYS A 45 16.93 30.23 2.76
N ASN A 46 16.56 31.38 2.20
CA ASN A 46 17.48 32.51 2.06
C ASN A 46 17.96 33.03 3.42
N SER A 47 17.06 33.14 4.40
CA SER A 47 17.43 33.59 5.76
C SER A 47 18.38 32.60 6.44
N GLU A 48 18.10 31.28 6.34
CA GLU A 48 19.00 30.22 6.83
C GLU A 48 20.39 30.32 6.19
N ALA A 49 20.45 30.54 4.87
CA ALA A 49 21.71 30.70 4.16
C ALA A 49 22.48 31.97 4.59
N GLU A 50 21.79 33.08 4.78
CA GLU A 50 22.38 34.35 5.19
C GLU A 50 22.89 34.31 6.64
N GLU A 51 22.14 33.70 7.55
CA GLU A 51 22.58 33.49 8.93
C GLU A 51 23.80 32.57 8.99
N ALA A 52 23.81 31.47 8.23
CA ALA A 52 24.98 30.59 8.14
C ALA A 52 26.22 31.33 7.60
N ARG A 53 26.06 32.20 6.59
CA ARG A 53 27.14 33.08 6.10
C ARG A 53 27.63 34.05 7.16
N ARG A 54 26.72 34.68 7.90
CA ARG A 54 27.09 35.59 9.00
C ARG A 54 27.89 34.87 10.09
N LEU A 55 27.49 33.65 10.45
CA LEU A 55 28.20 32.83 11.43
C LEU A 55 29.59 32.41 10.93
N MET A 56 29.72 32.06 9.65
CA MET A 56 31.03 31.78 9.02
C MET A 56 31.98 32.99 9.08
N ASP A 57 31.46 34.19 8.83
CA ASP A 57 32.26 35.43 8.86
C ASP A 57 32.69 35.85 10.27
N GLN A 58 31.91 35.51 11.29
CA GLN A 58 32.26 35.72 12.69
C GLN A 58 33.33 34.72 13.14
N PHE A 59 33.11 33.43 12.84
CA PHE A 59 34.01 32.35 13.22
C PHE A 59 35.43 32.52 12.65
N LYS A 60 35.55 32.95 11.38
CA LYS A 60 36.84 33.29 10.77
C LYS A 60 37.64 34.40 11.48
N LYS A 61 36.99 35.24 12.28
CA LYS A 61 37.64 36.36 12.99
C LYS A 61 38.14 35.99 14.38
N GLU A 62 37.68 34.88 14.96
CA GLU A 62 37.99 34.47 16.34
C GLU A 62 39.26 33.60 16.46
N ASP A 63 39.83 33.13 15.34
CA ASP A 63 40.99 32.20 15.30
C ASP A 63 42.37 32.80 15.66
N PHE A 64 42.44 34.06 16.10
CA PHE A 64 43.70 34.68 16.53
C PHE A 64 43.69 35.03 18.02
N ILE A 65 43.83 34.01 18.88
CA ILE A 65 44.21 34.23 20.29
C ILE A 65 45.74 34.19 20.38
N LEU A 66 46.36 35.37 20.44
CA LEU A 66 47.79 35.51 20.74
C LEU A 66 48.02 35.22 22.24
N ILE A 67 48.39 33.98 22.57
CA ILE A 67 48.93 33.65 23.90
C ILE A 67 50.45 33.82 23.83
N PRO A 68 51.06 34.83 24.49
CA PRO A 68 52.50 34.93 24.54
C PRO A 68 53.06 33.81 25.44
N ASP A 69 53.73 32.83 24.85
CA ASP A 69 54.63 31.96 25.61
C ASP A 69 55.87 32.76 26.04
N SER A 70 56.44 32.39 27.18
CA SER A 70 57.68 32.86 27.79
C SER A 70 58.92 32.86 26.87
N LYS A 71 58.82 32.32 25.65
CA LYS A 71 59.85 32.30 24.60
C LYS A 71 59.48 33.06 23.32
N GLY A 72 58.34 33.75 23.27
CA GLY A 72 57.93 34.55 22.12
C GLY A 72 57.47 33.76 20.89
N ASN A 73 57.12 32.47 21.06
CA ASN A 73 56.55 31.67 19.98
C ASN A 73 55.03 31.78 19.96
N GLU A 74 54.47 32.03 18.77
CA GLU A 74 53.03 32.08 18.53
C GLU A 74 52.44 30.67 18.57
N LEU A 75 51.59 30.37 19.56
CA LEU A 75 50.82 29.13 19.59
C LEU A 75 49.61 29.30 18.67
N ARG A 76 49.66 28.67 17.49
CA ARG A 76 48.50 28.56 16.58
C ARG A 76 47.67 27.37 17.04
N THR A 77 46.44 27.60 17.51
CA THR A 77 45.50 26.51 17.79
C THR A 77 45.04 25.94 16.45
N GLU A 78 45.55 24.78 16.07
CA GLU A 78 45.06 24.05 14.90
C GLU A 78 43.68 23.44 15.23
N ASN A 79 42.67 23.96 14.54
CA ASN A 79 41.63 23.23 13.81
C ASN A 79 40.17 23.59 14.18
N PRO A 80 39.55 24.51 13.42
CA PRO A 80 38.13 24.80 13.43
C PRO A 80 37.37 24.27 12.19
N GLU A 81 37.99 23.48 11.30
CA GLU A 81 37.44 23.19 9.96
C GLU A 81 36.07 22.49 10.00
N SER A 82 35.82 21.62 10.99
CA SER A 82 34.57 20.84 11.02
C SER A 82 33.32 21.70 11.15
N TYR A 83 33.31 22.73 12.01
CA TYR A 83 32.13 23.57 12.21
C TYR A 83 31.94 24.57 11.07
N TYR A 84 33.05 25.14 10.57
CA TYR A 84 33.02 25.98 9.37
C TYR A 84 32.49 25.22 8.16
N ASN A 85 32.91 23.96 7.97
CA ASN A 85 32.44 23.10 6.88
C ASN A 85 30.93 22.83 6.98
N ILE A 86 30.39 22.60 8.19
CA ILE A 86 28.94 22.42 8.40
C ILE A 86 28.17 23.71 8.07
N LEU A 87 28.67 24.87 8.49
CA LEU A 87 28.04 26.15 8.16
C LEU A 87 28.10 26.45 6.66
N ALA A 88 29.22 26.12 6.01
CA ALA A 88 29.38 26.24 4.57
C ALA A 88 28.42 25.33 3.81
N GLU A 89 28.30 24.07 4.21
CA GLU A 89 27.36 23.10 3.65
C GLU A 89 25.90 23.57 3.84
N THR A 90 25.54 24.06 5.03
CA THR A 90 24.20 24.58 5.33
C THR A 90 23.88 25.80 4.47
N ALA A 91 24.84 26.71 4.30
CA ALA A 91 24.67 27.89 3.47
C ALA A 91 24.50 27.52 1.98
N ILE A 92 25.27 26.55 1.48
CA ILE A 92 25.19 26.08 0.08
C ILE A 92 23.85 25.38 -0.14
N THR A 93 23.51 24.38 0.68
CA THR A 93 22.28 23.60 0.54
C THR A 93 21.05 24.49 0.62
N SER A 94 20.97 25.39 1.61
CA SER A 94 19.83 26.32 1.74
C SER A 94 19.76 27.33 0.57
N SER A 95 20.91 27.75 0.03
CA SER A 95 20.94 28.61 -1.18
C SER A 95 20.44 27.87 -2.43
N VAL A 96 20.82 26.59 -2.59
CA VAL A 96 20.37 25.75 -3.70
C VAL A 96 18.87 25.48 -3.59
N GLU A 97 18.38 25.15 -2.40
CA GLU A 97 16.94 24.96 -2.14
C GLU A 97 16.14 26.23 -2.45
N ALA A 98 16.61 27.40 -2.01
CA ALA A 98 15.97 28.67 -2.34
C ALA A 98 15.98 28.96 -3.85
N THR A 99 17.05 28.61 -4.56
CA THR A 99 17.14 28.76 -6.02
C THR A 99 16.18 27.82 -6.75
N ASN A 100 16.06 26.57 -6.28
CA ASN A 100 15.09 25.62 -6.83
C ASN A 100 13.65 26.12 -6.63
N LEU A 101 13.33 26.61 -5.43
CA LEU A 101 12.02 27.22 -5.15
C LEU A 101 11.78 28.44 -6.05
N GLN A 102 12.80 29.24 -6.36
CA GLN A 102 12.68 30.36 -7.32
C GLN A 102 12.30 29.87 -8.72
N HIS A 103 12.95 28.83 -9.22
CA HIS A 103 12.62 28.26 -10.52
C HIS A 103 11.19 27.71 -10.59
N GLU A 104 10.73 27.07 -9.51
CA GLU A 104 9.34 26.61 -9.40
C GLU A 104 8.35 27.77 -9.38
N ILE A 105 8.63 28.82 -8.60
CA ILE A 105 7.83 30.05 -8.56
C ILE A 105 7.72 30.67 -9.96
N ASP A 106 8.84 30.80 -10.67
CA ASP A 106 8.87 31.36 -12.02
C ASP A 106 8.06 30.52 -13.02
N TYR A 107 8.10 29.19 -12.89
CA TYR A 107 7.29 28.28 -13.68
C TYR A 107 5.78 28.51 -13.44
N TYR A 108 5.35 28.53 -12.19
CA TYR A 108 3.93 28.75 -11.87
C TYR A 108 3.45 30.15 -12.25
N ASN A 109 4.30 31.18 -12.12
CA ASN A 109 3.95 32.54 -12.55
C ASN A 109 3.73 32.62 -14.07
N LYS A 110 4.59 31.97 -14.87
CA LYS A 110 4.39 31.86 -16.32
C LYS A 110 3.09 31.12 -16.66
N GLU A 111 2.79 30.07 -15.91
CA GLU A 111 1.56 29.30 -16.11
C GLU A 111 0.31 30.12 -15.75
N ILE A 112 0.35 30.90 -14.66
CA ILE A 112 -0.72 31.85 -14.31
C ILE A 112 -0.91 32.89 -15.43
N GLU A 113 0.17 33.47 -15.95
CA GLU A 113 0.12 34.44 -17.05
C GLU A 113 -0.50 33.83 -18.32
N ARG A 114 -0.14 32.57 -18.62
CA ARG A 114 -0.74 31.79 -19.71
C ARG A 114 -2.24 31.56 -19.50
N LEU A 115 -2.65 31.18 -18.28
CA LEU A 115 -4.07 30.98 -17.95
C LEU A 115 -4.86 32.30 -18.07
N VAL A 116 -4.29 33.43 -17.66
CA VAL A 116 -4.93 34.76 -17.68
C VAL A 116 -5.05 35.32 -19.11
N SER A 117 -4.06 35.09 -19.96
CA SER A 117 -4.01 35.64 -21.34
C SER A 117 -4.99 34.97 -22.31
N VAL A 118 -5.57 33.83 -21.96
CA VAL A 118 -6.49 33.09 -22.82
C VAL A 118 -7.89 33.71 -22.77
N ALA A 119 -8.37 34.20 -23.92
CA ALA A 119 -9.75 34.65 -24.09
C ALA A 119 -10.74 33.50 -23.82
N GLU A 120 -11.91 33.81 -23.23
CA GLU A 120 -12.96 32.87 -22.75
C GLU A 120 -13.63 31.99 -23.82
N ARG A 121 -12.91 31.44 -24.80
CA ARG A 121 -13.43 30.41 -25.68
C ARG A 121 -13.24 29.05 -25.03
N ILE A 122 -14.17 28.70 -24.15
CA ILE A 122 -14.32 27.33 -23.67
C ILE A 122 -14.69 26.47 -24.87
N ASN A 123 -13.72 25.75 -25.43
CA ASN A 123 -13.97 24.80 -26.51
C ASN A 123 -14.44 23.48 -25.91
N THR A 124 -15.75 23.35 -25.74
CA THR A 124 -16.40 22.20 -25.10
C THR A 124 -16.09 20.87 -25.77
N GLN A 125 -15.80 20.85 -27.08
CA GLN A 125 -15.37 19.65 -27.80
C GLN A 125 -13.99 19.16 -27.33
N LEU A 126 -13.04 20.07 -27.13
CA LEU A 126 -11.71 19.71 -26.64
C LEU A 126 -11.73 19.23 -25.18
N ILE A 127 -12.65 19.73 -24.37
CA ILE A 127 -12.88 19.24 -23.01
C ILE A 127 -13.39 17.80 -23.04
N GLN A 128 -14.34 17.49 -23.93
CA GLN A 128 -14.85 16.13 -24.09
C GLN A 128 -13.77 15.16 -24.59
N GLU A 129 -12.93 15.58 -25.54
CA GLU A 129 -11.81 14.77 -26.01
C GLU A 129 -10.78 14.50 -24.90
N ALA A 130 -10.48 15.51 -24.08
CA ALA A 130 -9.63 15.34 -22.90
C ALA A 130 -10.24 14.37 -21.88
N ASP A 131 -11.53 14.48 -21.57
CA ASP A 131 -12.22 13.59 -20.63
C ASP A 131 -12.23 12.14 -21.14
N GLN A 132 -12.40 11.91 -22.45
CA GLN A 132 -12.29 10.58 -23.06
C GLN A 132 -10.88 9.98 -22.94
N LEU A 133 -9.85 10.80 -23.16
CA LEU A 133 -8.46 10.37 -22.99
C LEU A 133 -8.15 10.02 -21.54
N ILE A 134 -8.68 10.79 -20.57
CA ILE A 134 -8.52 10.51 -19.14
C ILE A 134 -9.15 9.16 -18.77
N GLU A 135 -10.38 8.88 -19.22
CA GLU A 135 -11.03 7.58 -18.94
C GLU A 135 -10.32 6.40 -19.62
N ALA A 136 -9.75 6.60 -20.82
CA ALA A 136 -8.94 5.59 -21.48
C ALA A 136 -7.65 5.28 -20.69
N ILE A 137 -6.97 6.31 -20.18
CA ILE A 137 -5.76 6.14 -19.34
C ILE A 137 -6.11 5.42 -18.04
N LYS A 138 -7.22 5.82 -17.39
CA LYS A 138 -7.69 5.21 -16.15
C LYS A 138 -8.01 3.73 -16.31
N THR A 139 -8.73 3.36 -17.37
CA THR A 139 -9.06 1.95 -17.66
C THR A 139 -7.79 1.12 -17.78
N LYS A 140 -6.82 1.61 -18.57
CA LYS A 140 -5.54 0.93 -18.75
C LYS A 140 -4.71 0.83 -17.47
N LEU A 141 -4.78 1.83 -16.58
CA LEU A 141 -4.14 1.77 -15.25
C LEU A 141 -4.76 0.71 -14.36
N VAL A 142 -6.10 0.63 -14.35
CA VAL A 142 -6.83 -0.42 -13.61
C VAL A 142 -6.47 -1.80 -14.15
N ASP A 143 -6.41 -1.97 -15.47
CA ASP A 143 -6.00 -3.24 -16.09
C ASP A 143 -4.58 -3.63 -15.67
N LEU A 144 -3.66 -2.67 -15.63
CA LEU A 144 -2.27 -2.92 -15.24
C LEU A 144 -2.16 -3.29 -13.75
N ILE A 145 -2.95 -2.66 -12.88
CA ILE A 145 -3.06 -3.03 -11.47
C ILE A 145 -3.61 -4.46 -11.34
N THR A 146 -4.67 -4.78 -12.07
CA THR A 146 -5.28 -6.12 -12.09
C THR A 146 -4.28 -7.18 -12.54
N ILE A 147 -3.59 -6.96 -13.66
CA ILE A 147 -2.55 -7.87 -14.16
C ILE A 147 -1.41 -8.01 -13.16
N THR A 148 -1.00 -6.92 -12.52
CA THR A 148 0.05 -6.97 -11.49
C THR A 148 -0.40 -7.80 -10.29
N ASN A 149 -1.62 -7.61 -9.82
CA ASN A 149 -2.19 -8.38 -8.72
C ASN A 149 -2.34 -9.87 -9.08
N GLN A 150 -2.81 -10.17 -10.29
CA GLN A 150 -2.87 -11.55 -10.82
C GLN A 150 -1.47 -12.17 -10.92
N THR A 151 -0.48 -11.42 -11.39
CA THR A 151 0.91 -11.91 -11.49
C THR A 151 1.49 -12.20 -10.11
N ILE A 152 1.15 -11.38 -9.10
CA ILE A 152 1.53 -11.62 -7.70
C ILE A 152 0.86 -12.90 -7.21
N GLU A 153 -0.44 -13.06 -7.43
CA GLU A 153 -1.20 -14.26 -7.06
C GLU A 153 -0.62 -15.52 -7.73
N ASP A 154 -0.41 -15.49 -9.05
CA ASP A 154 0.23 -16.56 -9.83
C ASP A 154 1.64 -16.89 -9.32
N TYR A 155 2.43 -15.88 -8.92
CA TYR A 155 3.74 -16.10 -8.34
C TYR A 155 3.66 -16.79 -6.97
N TYR A 156 2.71 -16.39 -6.12
CA TYR A 156 2.47 -17.05 -4.84
C TYR A 156 2.00 -18.49 -5.05
N ASP A 157 1.06 -18.73 -5.97
CA ASP A 157 0.57 -20.07 -6.30
C ASP A 157 1.66 -20.95 -6.91
N TYR A 158 2.52 -20.41 -7.78
CA TYR A 158 3.66 -21.15 -8.32
C TYR A 158 4.68 -21.52 -7.22
N LYS A 159 5.05 -20.55 -6.38
CA LYS A 159 6.09 -20.71 -5.37
C LYS A 159 5.65 -21.56 -4.18
N TYR A 160 4.40 -21.42 -3.75
CA TYR A 160 3.87 -22.07 -2.55
C TYR A 160 2.85 -23.16 -2.85
N GLY A 161 2.23 -23.19 -4.03
CA GLY A 161 1.29 -24.25 -4.44
C GLY A 161 1.94 -25.61 -4.62
N THR A 162 3.24 -25.69 -4.87
CA THR A 162 4.00 -26.96 -4.81
C THR A 162 4.49 -27.31 -3.40
N SER A 163 4.47 -26.36 -2.45
CA SER A 163 4.85 -26.57 -1.05
C SER A 163 3.74 -27.23 -0.23
N ILE A 164 2.49 -27.16 -0.71
CA ILE A 164 1.37 -27.99 -0.23
C ILE A 164 1.15 -29.15 -1.22
N ARG A 165 2.21 -29.87 -1.58
CA ARG A 165 2.02 -31.28 -1.95
C ARG A 165 1.79 -32.02 -0.66
N GLN A 166 0.60 -32.59 -0.52
CA GLN A 166 0.23 -33.51 0.55
C GLN A 166 1.28 -34.63 0.64
N VAL A 167 2.33 -34.43 1.45
CA VAL A 167 3.33 -35.44 1.74
C VAL A 167 2.62 -36.41 2.67
N ALA A 168 2.22 -37.54 2.09
CA ALA A 168 1.30 -38.55 2.60
C ALA A 168 -0.19 -38.17 2.43
N PRO A 169 -1.02 -39.01 1.76
CA PRO A 169 -2.44 -39.01 2.12
C PRO A 169 -2.48 -39.19 3.63
N ALA A 170 -3.40 -38.51 4.32
CA ALA A 170 -3.71 -38.92 5.70
C ALA A 170 -4.05 -40.41 5.60
N GLU A 171 -3.11 -41.27 6.02
CA GLU A 171 -3.42 -42.65 6.33
C GLU A 171 -4.40 -42.50 7.49
N MET A 172 -5.68 -42.44 7.17
CA MET A 172 -6.68 -42.93 8.07
C MET A 172 -6.37 -44.42 8.16
N VAL A 173 -5.44 -44.76 9.06
CA VAL A 173 -5.42 -46.05 9.71
C VAL A 173 -6.63 -46.06 10.63
N THR A 174 -7.83 -45.94 10.04
CA THR A 174 -9.02 -46.53 10.61
C THR A 174 -8.77 -48.02 10.50
N GLY A 175 -8.09 -48.59 11.51
CA GLY A 175 -7.90 -50.03 11.71
C GLY A 175 -9.21 -50.79 11.93
N MET A 176 -10.32 -50.25 11.43
CA MET A 176 -11.65 -50.83 11.47
C MET A 176 -12.00 -51.24 10.04
N ASN A 177 -11.89 -52.54 9.77
CA ASN A 177 -12.40 -53.11 8.54
C ASN A 177 -13.94 -52.99 8.58
N VAL A 178 -14.47 -51.99 7.88
CA VAL A 178 -15.91 -51.68 7.84
C VAL A 178 -16.74 -52.91 7.44
N MET A 179 -16.22 -53.75 6.55
CA MET A 179 -16.89 -54.98 6.12
C MET A 179 -16.96 -56.01 7.25
N MET A 180 -15.89 -56.16 8.03
CA MET A 180 -15.86 -57.03 9.21
C MET A 180 -16.85 -56.55 10.28
N ASN A 181 -16.84 -55.24 10.58
CA ASN A 181 -17.73 -54.67 11.60
C ASN A 181 -19.20 -54.78 11.19
N MET A 182 -19.51 -54.62 9.89
CA MET A 182 -20.87 -54.80 9.37
C MET A 182 -21.32 -56.27 9.47
N ALA A 183 -20.43 -57.22 9.18
CA ALA A 183 -20.71 -58.64 9.35
C ALA A 183 -20.96 -59.00 10.82
N ILE A 184 -20.15 -58.48 11.75
CA ILE A 184 -20.34 -58.67 13.21
C ILE A 184 -21.68 -58.08 13.66
N ALA A 185 -22.02 -56.86 13.23
CA ALA A 185 -23.28 -56.22 13.58
C ALA A 185 -24.50 -57.01 13.10
N LEU A 186 -24.43 -57.58 11.89
CA LEU A 186 -25.50 -58.40 11.33
C LEU A 186 -25.69 -59.69 12.15
N VAL A 187 -24.61 -60.38 12.50
CA VAL A 187 -24.66 -61.60 13.31
C VAL A 187 -25.23 -61.33 14.71
N ILE A 188 -24.77 -60.27 15.38
CA ILE A 188 -25.28 -59.88 16.70
C ILE A 188 -26.77 -59.50 16.61
N GLY A 189 -27.17 -58.78 15.56
CA GLY A 189 -28.57 -58.41 15.33
C GLY A 189 -29.49 -59.63 15.15
N LEU A 190 -29.05 -60.63 14.37
CA LEU A 190 -29.81 -61.87 14.20
C LEU A 190 -29.90 -62.68 15.50
N MET A 191 -28.79 -62.78 16.25
CA MET A 191 -28.77 -63.46 17.55
C MET A 191 -29.71 -62.79 18.56
N ALA A 192 -29.68 -61.47 18.66
CA ALA A 192 -30.57 -60.70 19.53
C ALA A 192 -32.05 -60.86 19.11
N GLY A 193 -32.33 -60.86 17.81
CA GLY A 193 -33.66 -61.09 17.26
C GLY A 193 -34.22 -62.47 17.61
N ALA A 194 -33.41 -63.53 17.45
CA ALA A 194 -33.79 -64.87 17.84
C ALA A 194 -34.07 -64.97 19.35
N PHE A 195 -33.21 -64.36 20.18
CA PHE A 195 -33.41 -64.32 21.63
C PHE A 195 -34.70 -63.60 22.03
N ALA A 196 -35.02 -62.48 21.38
CA ALA A 196 -36.26 -61.75 21.62
C ALA A 196 -37.48 -62.60 21.28
N VAL A 197 -37.47 -63.35 20.18
CA VAL A 197 -38.55 -64.28 19.82
C VAL A 197 -38.70 -65.39 20.86
N PHE A 198 -37.60 -65.97 21.34
CA PHE A 198 -37.66 -66.98 22.41
C PHE A 198 -38.21 -66.42 23.72
N ILE A 199 -37.84 -65.21 24.12
CA ILE A 199 -38.38 -64.57 25.33
C ILE A 199 -39.89 -64.30 25.17
N ILE A 200 -40.31 -63.75 24.03
CA ILE A 200 -41.73 -63.48 23.76
C ILE A 200 -42.51 -64.80 23.73
N HIS A 201 -41.99 -65.83 23.08
CA HIS A 201 -42.63 -67.14 23.03
C HIS A 201 -42.70 -67.79 24.41
N TYR A 202 -41.64 -67.75 25.21
CA TYR A 202 -41.63 -68.29 26.56
C TYR A 202 -42.64 -67.58 27.46
N ARG A 203 -42.74 -66.25 27.38
CA ARG A 203 -43.73 -65.47 28.15
C ARG A 203 -45.15 -65.84 27.75
N ASN A 204 -45.44 -65.92 26.44
CA ASN A 204 -46.77 -66.30 25.98
C ASN A 204 -47.12 -67.76 26.34
N SER A 205 -46.16 -68.69 26.28
CA SER A 205 -46.40 -70.10 26.66
C SER A 205 -46.59 -70.29 28.17
N THR A 206 -45.90 -69.51 29.02
CA THR A 206 -46.15 -69.52 30.48
C THR A 206 -47.48 -68.85 30.85
N ASP A 207 -47.94 -67.84 30.12
CA ASP A 207 -49.29 -67.28 30.28
C ASP A 207 -50.40 -68.27 29.84
N THR A 208 -50.11 -69.21 28.93
CA THR A 208 -51.09 -70.19 28.44
C THR A 208 -51.22 -71.42 29.34
N GLU A 209 -50.19 -71.77 30.13
CA GLU A 209 -50.27 -72.88 31.10
C GLU A 209 -50.87 -72.45 32.46
N VAL A 210 -50.79 -71.17 32.83
CA VAL A 210 -51.34 -70.66 34.11
C VAL A 210 -52.85 -70.35 34.04
N MET A 211 -53.46 -70.36 32.84
CA MET A 211 -54.92 -70.22 32.64
C MET A 211 -55.65 -71.52 32.29
N LYS A 212 -55.19 -72.67 32.81
CA LYS A 212 -56.05 -73.85 32.99
C LYS A 212 -56.22 -74.19 34.46
N PRO A 213 -57.33 -73.75 35.06
CA PRO A 213 -58.03 -74.63 35.98
C PRO A 213 -59.55 -74.76 35.72
N LYS A 214 -59.95 -76.03 35.75
CA LYS A 214 -61.22 -76.64 36.18
C LYS A 214 -62.45 -76.63 35.25
N GLU A 215 -62.65 -77.80 34.63
CA GLU A 215 -63.74 -78.77 34.95
C GLU A 215 -65.13 -78.16 35.22
N SER A 216 -66.11 -78.36 34.33
CA SER A 216 -66.93 -79.56 34.07
C SER A 216 -68.24 -79.59 34.88
N GLU A 217 -69.33 -79.55 34.12
CA GLU A 217 -70.65 -80.17 34.33
C GLU A 217 -71.46 -79.93 35.63
N LYS A 218 -72.65 -79.35 35.39
CA LYS A 218 -73.94 -79.46 36.11
C LYS A 218 -74.10 -78.77 37.47
#